data_AF-A0A4V0X8P3-F1
#
_entry.id   AF-A0A4V0X8P3-F1
#
_cell.length_a   1.000
_cell.length_b   1.000
_cell.length_c   1.000
_cell.angle_alpha   90.00
_cell.angle_beta   90.00
_cell.angle_gamma   90.00
#
_symmetry.space_group_name_H-M   'P 1'
#
loop_
_entity.id
_entity.type
_entity.pdbx_description
1 polymer ?
#
loop_
_entity_poly.entity_id
_entity_poly.type
_entity_poly.pdbx_seq_one_letter_code
_entity_poly.pdbx_strand_id
1 'polypeptide(L)'
;MNKVLKFGIAPVPVQRARTLAIAAGTRQRGKDEPNVWFPTVTAMARVLSDENMALLKVIHESHPDSMDALAKAVGKHAPNVSRSLHTMAQYGLVKLTKHGRTVIPQATSERVTVDFSWGG
;
A
#
# COMPACT_ATOMS: atom_id res chain seq x y z
N MET A 1 -13.95 0.37 -9.37
CA MET A 1 -12.67 0.81 -9.94
C MET A 1 -11.73 -0.40 -9.88
N ASN A 2 -11.68 -1.24 -10.92
CA ASN A 2 -11.11 -2.60 -10.81
C ASN A 2 -9.57 -2.63 -10.98
N LYS A 3 -8.84 -1.93 -10.10
CA LYS A 3 -7.37 -1.86 -10.12
C LYS A 3 -6.78 -2.87 -9.16
N VAL A 4 -5.98 -3.81 -9.69
CA VAL A 4 -5.19 -4.77 -8.90
C VAL A 4 -3.81 -4.18 -8.63
N LEU A 5 -3.37 -4.22 -7.37
CA LEU A 5 -2.03 -3.83 -6.98
C LEU A 5 -1.16 -5.08 -6.80
N LYS A 6 -0.12 -5.22 -7.64
CA LYS A 6 0.84 -6.33 -7.59
C LYS A 6 2.05 -5.97 -6.74
N PHE A 7 2.37 -6.83 -5.78
CA PHE A 7 3.54 -6.67 -4.91
C PHE A 7 4.63 -7.69 -5.22
N GLY A 8 5.89 -7.27 -5.11
CA GLY A 8 7.06 -8.14 -5.24
C GLY A 8 8.07 -7.89 -4.13
N ILE A 9 9.03 -8.80 -3.98
CA ILE A 9 10.07 -8.72 -2.94
C ILE A 9 11.43 -8.66 -3.61
N ALA A 10 12.23 -7.65 -3.24
CA ALA A 10 13.61 -7.53 -3.69
C ALA A 10 14.43 -6.67 -2.71
N PRO A 11 15.72 -6.96 -2.49
CA PRO A 11 16.57 -6.11 -1.66
C PRO A 11 16.64 -4.66 -2.15
N VAL A 12 16.82 -3.70 -1.23
CA VAL A 12 16.88 -2.26 -1.53
C VAL A 12 17.88 -1.91 -2.66
N PRO A 13 19.10 -2.48 -2.72
CA PRO A 13 20.03 -2.20 -3.83
C PRO A 13 19.46 -2.59 -5.20
N VAL A 14 18.75 -3.72 -5.29
CA VAL A 14 18.11 -4.20 -6.51
C VAL A 14 16.97 -3.26 -6.92
N GLN A 15 16.15 -2.82 -5.95
CA GLN A 15 15.09 -1.84 -6.21
C GLN A 15 15.67 -0.52 -6.74
N ARG A 16 16.74 0.00 -6.11
CA ARG A 16 17.42 1.22 -6.54
C ARG A 16 17.96 1.11 -7.96
N ALA A 17 18.64 0.02 -8.28
CA ALA A 17 19.16 -0.24 -9.61
C ALA A 17 18.05 -0.25 -10.68
N ARG A 18 16.90 -0.89 -10.39
CA ARG A 18 15.73 -0.90 -11.29
C ARG A 18 15.18 0.51 -11.52
N THR A 19 14.98 1.28 -10.46
CA THR A 19 14.47 2.66 -10.56
C THR A 19 15.39 3.54 -11.39
N LEU A 20 16.71 3.44 -11.17
CA LEU A 20 17.72 4.19 -11.94
C LEU A 20 17.71 3.78 -13.43
N ALA A 21 17.62 2.50 -13.74
CA ALA A 21 17.56 2.03 -15.13
C ALA A 21 16.29 2.51 -15.86
N ILE A 22 15.15 2.57 -15.17
CA ILE A 22 13.91 3.13 -15.74
C ILE A 22 14.05 4.63 -15.99
N ALA A 23 14.60 5.38 -15.02
CA ALA A 23 14.84 6.82 -15.17
C ALA A 23 15.83 7.13 -16.31
N ALA A 24 16.83 6.25 -16.51
CA ALA A 24 17.80 6.34 -17.60
C ALA A 24 17.24 5.89 -18.96
N GLY A 25 16.02 5.34 -19.03
CA GLY A 25 15.42 4.82 -20.26
C GLY A 25 16.00 3.50 -20.75
N THR A 26 16.94 2.89 -20.03
CA THR A 26 17.60 1.62 -20.40
C THR A 26 16.76 0.39 -20.04
N ARG A 27 15.67 0.58 -19.27
CA ARG A 27 14.70 -0.46 -18.91
C ARG A 27 13.29 0.11 -18.94
N GLN A 28 12.34 -0.64 -19.48
CA GLN A 28 10.91 -0.37 -19.32
C GLN A 28 10.28 -1.38 -18.35
N ARG A 29 9.21 -0.97 -17.67
CA ARG A 29 8.48 -1.87 -16.76
C ARG A 29 7.73 -2.92 -17.57
N GLY A 30 7.87 -4.18 -17.18
CA GLY A 30 7.08 -5.26 -17.76
C GLY A 30 5.61 -5.16 -17.35
N LYS A 31 4.68 -5.63 -18.20
CA LYS A 31 3.24 -5.62 -17.91
C LYS A 31 2.88 -6.42 -16.65
N ASP A 32 3.64 -7.47 -16.37
CA ASP A 32 3.45 -8.34 -15.20
C ASP A 32 4.41 -8.06 -14.05
N GLU A 33 5.23 -7.01 -14.18
CA GLU A 33 6.15 -6.63 -13.11
C GLU A 33 5.38 -6.02 -11.93
N PRO A 34 5.80 -6.30 -10.68
CA PRO A 34 5.22 -5.69 -9.50
C PRO A 34 5.10 -4.16 -9.59
N ASN A 35 3.95 -3.64 -9.13
CA ASN A 35 3.72 -2.21 -9.02
C ASN A 35 4.58 -1.60 -7.92
N VAL A 36 4.76 -2.35 -6.82
CA VAL A 36 5.41 -1.93 -5.59
C VAL A 36 6.32 -3.05 -5.08
N TRP A 37 7.49 -2.68 -4.56
CA TRP A 37 8.52 -3.61 -4.08
C TRP A 37 8.72 -3.51 -2.57
N PHE A 38 8.62 -4.63 -1.88
CA PHE A 38 9.00 -4.76 -0.48
C PHE A 38 10.47 -5.19 -0.36
N PRO A 39 11.21 -4.68 0.63
CA PRO A 39 12.60 -5.09 0.85
C PRO A 39 12.72 -6.53 1.35
N THR A 40 11.72 -7.02 2.10
CA THR A 40 11.67 -8.36 2.70
C THR A 40 10.24 -8.86 2.85
N VAL A 41 10.07 -10.18 3.00
CA VAL A 41 8.77 -10.79 3.36
C VAL A 41 8.25 -10.23 4.69
N THR A 42 9.13 -10.03 5.67
CA THR A 42 8.73 -9.48 6.99
C THR A 42 8.17 -8.07 6.86
N ALA A 43 8.76 -7.22 6.02
CA ALA A 43 8.23 -5.88 5.77
C ALA A 43 6.84 -5.94 5.13
N MET A 44 6.67 -6.84 4.14
CA MET A 44 5.38 -7.06 3.51
C MET A 44 4.31 -7.56 4.49
N ALA A 45 4.62 -8.58 5.30
CA ALA A 45 3.69 -9.16 6.27
C ALA A 45 3.24 -8.15 7.33
N ARG A 46 4.11 -7.20 7.71
CA ARG A 46 3.73 -6.09 8.61
C ARG A 46 2.72 -5.14 7.97
N VAL A 47 2.84 -4.89 6.68
CA VAL A 47 1.93 -3.96 5.95
C VAL A 47 0.64 -4.65 5.55
N LEU A 48 0.70 -5.91 5.14
CA LEU A 48 -0.44 -6.75 4.73
C LEU A 48 -0.92 -7.68 5.86
N SER A 49 -0.77 -7.27 7.12
CA SER A 49 -1.27 -8.04 8.26
C SER A 49 -2.80 -8.11 8.24
N ASP A 50 -3.37 -9.12 8.89
CA ASP A 50 -4.84 -9.26 9.00
C ASP A 50 -5.51 -8.00 9.55
N GLU A 51 -4.85 -7.38 10.54
CA GLU A 51 -5.30 -6.13 11.14
C GLU A 51 -5.39 -4.99 10.10
N ASN A 52 -4.37 -4.90 9.25
CA ASN A 52 -4.26 -3.89 8.21
C ASN A 52 -5.21 -4.18 7.03
N MET A 53 -5.42 -5.44 6.69
CA MET A 53 -6.39 -5.86 5.68
C MET A 53 -7.84 -5.58 6.12
N ALA A 54 -8.16 -5.79 7.40
CA ALA A 54 -9.44 -5.42 7.97
C ALA A 54 -9.65 -3.89 7.91
N LEU A 55 -8.61 -3.10 8.19
CA LEU A 55 -8.67 -1.64 8.07
C LEU A 55 -8.94 -1.19 6.63
N LEU A 56 -8.26 -1.78 5.64
CA LEU A 56 -8.49 -1.51 4.22
C LEU A 56 -9.92 -1.83 3.79
N LYS A 57 -10.45 -2.97 4.25
CA LYS A 57 -11.84 -3.36 4.00
C LYS A 57 -12.82 -2.31 4.52
N VAL A 58 -12.66 -1.86 5.77
CA VAL A 58 -13.54 -0.84 6.35
C VAL A 58 -13.45 0.49 5.59
N ILE A 59 -12.26 0.90 5.16
CA ILE A 59 -12.11 2.12 4.34
C ILE A 59 -12.87 1.97 3.01
N HIS A 60 -12.76 0.81 2.38
CA HIS A 60 -13.42 0.53 1.11
C HIS A 60 -14.94 0.48 1.23
N GLU A 61 -15.47 -0.10 2.32
CA GLU A 61 -16.91 -0.24 2.51
C GLU A 61 -17.55 1.05 3.03
N SER A 62 -16.95 1.71 4.02
CA SER A 62 -17.57 2.83 4.74
C SER A 62 -17.24 4.21 4.18
N HIS A 63 -16.21 4.33 3.33
CA HIS A 63 -15.77 5.61 2.75
C HIS A 63 -15.66 6.74 3.79
N PRO A 64 -14.84 6.55 4.85
CA PRO A 64 -14.77 7.50 5.97
C PRO A 64 -14.34 8.89 5.48
N ASP A 65 -14.99 9.93 6.02
CA ASP A 65 -14.72 11.32 5.67
C ASP A 65 -13.51 11.92 6.41
N SER A 66 -12.92 11.17 7.33
CA SER A 66 -11.82 11.59 8.18
C SER A 66 -11.09 10.43 8.84
N MET A 67 -9.87 10.68 9.32
CA MET A 67 -9.10 9.74 10.13
C MET A 67 -9.81 9.38 11.44
N ASP A 68 -10.48 10.34 12.08
CA ASP A 68 -11.18 10.13 13.34
C ASP A 68 -12.45 9.30 13.15
N ALA A 69 -13.21 9.55 12.07
CA ALA A 69 -14.36 8.72 11.70
C ALA A 69 -13.95 7.27 11.46
N LEU A 70 -12.84 7.05 10.74
CA LEU A 70 -12.29 5.72 10.54
C LEU A 70 -11.88 5.07 11.87
N ALA A 71 -11.13 5.77 12.71
CA ALA A 71 -10.68 5.25 14.01
C ALA A 71 -11.86 4.83 14.90
N LYS A 72 -12.93 5.62 14.91
CA LYS A 72 -14.19 5.30 15.59
C LYS A 72 -14.86 4.07 14.99
N ALA A 73 -14.94 3.97 13.66
CA ALA A 73 -15.55 2.83 12.98
C ALA A 73 -14.83 1.50 13.24
N VAL A 74 -13.50 1.52 13.38
CA VAL A 74 -12.72 0.30 13.68
C VAL A 74 -12.51 0.05 15.17
N GLY A 75 -12.96 0.96 16.05
CA GLY A 75 -12.76 0.85 17.49
C GLY A 75 -11.29 0.93 17.93
N LYS A 76 -10.44 1.66 17.19
CA LYS A 76 -9.00 1.76 17.47
C LYS A 76 -8.56 3.17 17.80
N HIS A 77 -7.44 3.27 18.50
CA HIS A 77 -6.81 4.55 18.82
C HIS A 77 -6.29 5.25 17.55
N ALA A 78 -6.69 6.51 17.33
CA ALA A 78 -6.43 7.25 16.09
C ALA A 78 -4.93 7.34 15.70
N PRO A 79 -3.99 7.58 16.63
CA PRO A 79 -2.54 7.49 16.34
C PRO A 79 -2.06 6.14 15.79
N ASN A 80 -2.69 5.02 16.12
CA ASN A 80 -2.32 3.71 15.57
C ASN A 80 -2.81 3.59 14.14
N VAL A 81 -4.07 3.92 13.91
CA VAL A 81 -4.68 3.95 12.57
C VAL A 81 -3.89 4.86 11.64
N SER A 82 -3.50 6.05 12.11
CA SER A 82 -2.70 7.01 11.34
C SER A 82 -1.35 6.46 10.90
N ARG A 83 -0.59 5.84 11.81
CA ARG A 83 0.70 5.22 11.47
C ARG A 83 0.55 4.10 10.45
N SER A 84 -0.46 3.24 10.62
CA SER A 84 -0.75 2.17 9.64
C SER A 84 -1.10 2.75 8.28
N LEU A 85 -1.97 3.76 8.21
CA LEU A 85 -2.39 4.36 6.95
C LEU A 85 -1.28 5.12 6.23
N HIS A 86 -0.42 5.82 6.96
CA HIS A 86 0.76 6.45 6.36
C HIS A 86 1.70 5.40 5.74
N THR A 87 1.90 4.28 6.43
CA THR A 87 2.70 3.17 5.90
C THR A 87 2.04 2.59 4.65
N MET A 88 0.75 2.26 4.70
CA MET A 88 -0.02 1.77 3.55
C MET A 88 0.02 2.74 2.35
N ALA A 89 -0.01 4.05 2.61
CA ALA A 89 0.07 5.07 1.57
C ALA A 89 1.42 5.07 0.84
N GLN A 90 2.52 4.79 1.55
CA GLN A 90 3.84 4.61 0.92
C GLN A 90 3.87 3.42 -0.02
N TYR A 91 3.11 2.37 0.28
CA TYR A 91 2.95 1.19 -0.58
C TYR A 91 1.78 1.31 -1.56
N GLY A 92 1.15 2.49 -1.65
CA GLY A 92 0.08 2.77 -2.60
C GLY A 92 -1.21 2.01 -2.36
N LEU A 93 -1.43 1.43 -1.17
CA LEU A 93 -2.67 0.75 -0.76
C LEU A 93 -3.78 1.74 -0.38
N VAL A 94 -3.38 2.91 0.12
CA VAL A 94 -4.26 3.98 0.56
C VAL A 94 -3.81 5.30 -0.05
N LYS A 95 -4.75 6.14 -0.44
CA LYS A 95 -4.52 7.54 -0.75
C LYS A 95 -5.02 8.37 0.43
N LEU A 96 -4.17 9.26 0.93
CA LEU A 96 -4.53 10.23 1.96
C LEU A 96 -4.69 11.60 1.29
N THR A 97 -5.92 12.10 1.24
CA THR A 97 -6.22 13.39 0.62
C THR A 97 -6.53 14.41 1.70
N LYS A 98 -5.88 15.58 1.65
CA LYS A 98 -6.11 16.66 2.62
C LYS A 98 -7.19 17.60 2.12
N HIS A 99 -8.21 17.81 2.94
CA HIS A 99 -9.29 18.78 2.72
C HIS A 99 -9.33 19.74 3.92
N GLY A 100 -8.74 20.93 3.75
CA GLY A 100 -8.56 21.87 4.85
C GLY A 100 -7.68 21.29 5.95
N ARG A 101 -8.24 21.10 7.15
CA ARG A 101 -7.56 20.49 8.31
C ARG A 101 -7.78 18.98 8.40
N THR A 102 -8.67 18.43 7.60
CA THR A 102 -9.07 17.01 7.63
C THR A 102 -8.27 16.20 6.64
N VAL A 103 -7.91 14.98 7.02
CA VAL A 103 -7.30 13.98 6.13
C VAL A 103 -8.32 12.88 5.88
N ILE A 104 -8.59 12.63 4.61
CA ILE A 104 -9.57 11.64 4.14
C ILE A 104 -8.80 10.43 3.58
N PRO A 105 -8.91 9.24 4.21
CA PRO A 105 -8.29 8.04 3.68
C PRO A 105 -9.19 7.36 2.65
N GLN A 106 -8.59 6.91 1.54
CA GLN A 106 -9.29 6.19 0.46
C GLN A 106 -8.48 4.97 0.05
N ALA A 107 -9.11 3.79 -0.02
CA ALA A 107 -8.47 2.60 -0.56
C ALA A 107 -8.25 2.79 -2.08
N THR A 108 -7.05 2.43 -2.57
CA THR A 108 -6.67 2.61 -3.98
C THR A 108 -6.97 1.39 -4.85
N SER A 109 -7.26 0.26 -4.21
CA SER A 109 -7.46 -1.03 -4.85
C SER A 109 -8.56 -1.81 -4.14
N GLU A 110 -9.34 -2.57 -4.91
CA GLU A 110 -10.36 -3.50 -4.41
C GLU A 110 -9.74 -4.87 -4.10
N ARG A 111 -8.60 -5.18 -4.74
CA ARG A 111 -7.89 -6.45 -4.61
C ARG A 111 -6.39 -6.23 -4.57
N VAL A 112 -5.76 -6.93 -3.63
CA VAL A 112 -4.31 -7.04 -3.49
C VAL A 112 -3.90 -8.46 -3.86
N THR A 113 -2.88 -8.61 -4.71
CA THR A 113 -2.27 -9.91 -5.00
C THR A 113 -0.79 -9.87 -4.64
N VAL A 114 -0.33 -10.96 -4.03
CA VAL A 114 1.08 -11.16 -3.69
C VAL A 114 1.59 -12.31 -4.52
N ASP A 115 2.52 -12.02 -5.42
CA ASP A 115 3.17 -13.02 -6.25
C ASP A 115 4.55 -13.33 -5.66
N PHE A 116 4.79 -14.61 -5.37
CA PHE A 116 6.09 -15.10 -4.94
C PHE A 116 6.75 -15.83 -6.11
N SER A 117 7.93 -15.36 -6.51
CA SER A 117 8.78 -16.06 -7.46
C SER A 117 10.15 -16.27 -6.85
N TRP A 118 10.54 -17.53 -6.70
CA TRP A 118 11.91 -17.93 -6.43
C TRP A 118 12.51 -18.16 -7.82
N GLY A 119 13.19 -17.15 -8.38
CA GLY A 119 13.70 -17.26 -9.74
C GLY A 119 14.54 -18.54 -9.92
N GLY A 120 14.22 -19.27 -10.99
CA GLY A 120 15.22 -20.06 -11.73
C GLY A 120 15.90 -19.16 -12.76
#